data_AF-A0A532EAI3-F1
#
_entry.id   AF-A0A532EAI3-F1
#
_cell.length_a   1.000
_cell.length_b   1.000
_cell.length_c   1.000
_cell.angle_alpha   90.00
_cell.angle_beta   90.00
_cell.angle_gamma   90.00
#
_symmetry.space_group_name_H-M   'P 1'
#
loop_
_entity.id
_entity.type
_entity.pdbx_description
1 polymer ?
#
loop_
_entity_poly.entity_id
_entity_poly.type
_entity_poly.pdbx_seq_one_letter_code
_entity_poly.pdbx_strand_id
1 'polypeptide(L)'
;MHEFLLVLASLIGLAVLGFITKAITPLIMIEFGLWILAGGLLIGIPAGLWYHVVLYRALKRRMTLPSWWWRRPVELHDRLTPIEFQPVRPWFVAGAVGFVLCCVGGIAAIAGLSIGQFSP
;
A
#
# COMPACT_ATOMS: atom_id res chain seq x y z
N MET A 1 -5.21 54.50 -7.74
CA MET A 1 -3.93 53.78 -7.94
C MET A 1 -3.69 52.68 -6.90
N HIS A 2 -4.14 52.81 -5.65
CA HIS A 2 -3.94 51.78 -4.61
C HIS A 2 -4.76 50.50 -4.82
N GLU A 3 -5.98 50.58 -5.37
CA GLU A 3 -6.79 49.39 -5.67
C GLU A 3 -6.13 48.51 -6.74
N PHE A 4 -5.49 49.12 -7.74
CA PHE A 4 -4.75 48.39 -8.77
C PHE A 4 -3.55 47.63 -8.19
N LEU A 5 -2.83 48.24 -7.24
CA LEU A 5 -1.73 47.60 -6.53
C LEU A 5 -2.21 46.44 -5.63
N LEU A 6 -3.36 46.61 -4.97
CA LEU A 6 -3.96 45.54 -4.15
C LEU A 6 -4.40 44.35 -4.99
N VAL A 7 -5.02 44.60 -6.15
CA VAL A 7 -5.40 43.55 -7.10
C VAL A 7 -4.16 42.83 -7.62
N LEU A 8 -3.12 43.56 -8.02
CA LEU A 8 -1.87 42.98 -8.50
C LEU A 8 -1.16 42.14 -7.41
N ALA A 9 -1.07 42.65 -6.19
CA ALA A 9 -0.50 41.93 -5.05
C ALA A 9 -1.29 40.64 -4.73
N SER A 10 -2.62 40.70 -4.82
CA SER A 10 -3.49 39.54 -4.60
C SER A 10 -3.31 38.47 -5.69
N LEU A 11 -3.20 38.88 -6.95
CA LEU A 11 -2.93 37.97 -8.08
C LEU A 11 -1.56 37.31 -7.97
N ILE A 12 -0.53 38.07 -7.59
CA ILE A 12 0.81 37.53 -7.32
C ILE A 12 0.76 36.56 -6.15
N GLY A 13 0.07 36.91 -5.06
CA GLY A 13 -0.11 36.04 -3.91
C GLY A 13 -0.80 34.71 -4.27
N LEU A 14 -1.86 34.76 -5.08
CA LEU A 14 -2.56 33.57 -5.58
C LEU A 14 -1.68 32.73 -6.50
N ALA A 15 -0.91 33.36 -7.38
CA ALA A 15 0.02 32.67 -8.27
C ALA A 15 1.14 31.98 -7.50
N VAL A 16 1.73 32.66 -6.49
CA VAL A 16 2.76 32.10 -5.61
C VAL A 16 2.20 30.96 -4.76
N LEU A 17 1.01 31.13 -4.18
CA LEU A 17 0.36 30.07 -3.40
C LEU A 17 0.02 28.85 -4.28
N GLY A 18 -0.48 29.08 -5.49
CA GLY A 18 -0.74 28.03 -6.48
C GLY A 18 0.54 27.32 -6.93
N PHE A 19 1.64 28.07 -7.10
CA PHE A 19 2.94 27.50 -7.45
C PHE A 19 3.52 26.67 -6.30
N ILE A 20 3.47 27.18 -5.07
CA ILE A 20 3.94 26.47 -3.86
C ILE A 20 3.14 25.19 -3.65
N THR A 21 1.81 25.23 -3.77
CA THR A 21 0.99 24.03 -3.64
C THR A 21 1.30 23.02 -4.74
N LYS A 22 1.43 23.45 -6.01
CA LYS A 22 1.85 22.56 -7.11
C LYS A 22 3.25 21.96 -6.90
N ALA A 23 4.20 22.69 -6.34
CA ALA A 23 5.57 22.20 -6.10
C ALA A 23 5.67 21.27 -4.89
N ILE A 24 4.88 21.53 -3.84
CA ILE A 24 4.92 20.78 -2.59
C ILE A 24 4.05 19.51 -2.67
N THR A 25 2.92 19.54 -3.36
CA THR A 25 2.00 18.38 -3.48
C THR A 25 2.70 17.12 -4.01
N PRO A 26 3.52 17.15 -5.07
CA PRO A 26 4.27 15.99 -5.54
C PRO A 26 5.21 15.43 -4.49
N LEU A 27 5.92 16.29 -3.75
CA LEU A 27 6.88 15.90 -2.73
C LEU A 27 6.17 15.19 -1.56
N ILE A 28 5.07 15.76 -1.08
CA ILE A 28 4.23 15.17 -0.03
C ILE A 28 3.64 13.84 -0.51
N MET A 29 3.18 13.76 -1.77
CA MET A 29 2.56 12.56 -2.32
C MET A 29 3.56 11.41 -2.50
N ILE A 30 4.81 11.73 -2.84
CA ILE A 30 5.92 10.76 -2.87
C ILE A 30 6.24 10.27 -1.45
N GLU A 31 6.43 11.17 -0.50
CA GLU A 31 6.78 10.81 0.88
C GLU A 31 5.68 9.97 1.53
N PHE A 32 4.42 10.42 1.48
CA PHE A 32 3.28 9.63 1.97
C PHE A 32 3.13 8.31 1.23
N GLY A 33 3.27 8.29 -0.10
CA GLY A 33 3.20 7.07 -0.90
C GLY A 33 4.27 6.05 -0.48
N LEU A 34 5.50 6.50 -0.26
CA LEU A 34 6.61 5.66 0.22
C LEU A 34 6.36 5.14 1.64
N TRP A 35 5.87 5.98 2.57
CA TRP A 35 5.54 5.55 3.92
C TRP A 35 4.41 4.51 3.94
N ILE A 36 3.35 4.71 3.15
CA ILE A 36 2.25 3.77 3.01
C ILE A 36 2.73 2.45 2.39
N LEU A 37 3.59 2.52 1.37
CA LEU A 37 4.19 1.35 0.74
C LEU A 37 5.09 0.59 1.72
N ALA A 38 5.95 1.29 2.46
CA ALA A 38 6.82 0.70 3.47
C ALA A 38 6.01 0.06 4.60
N GLY A 39 4.95 0.71 5.08
CA GLY A 39 4.02 0.15 6.05
C GLY A 39 3.29 -1.09 5.53
N GLY A 40 2.82 -1.05 4.28
CA GLY A 40 2.21 -2.18 3.60
C GLY A 40 3.16 -3.38 3.48
N LEU A 41 4.44 -3.14 3.19
CA LEU A 41 5.49 -4.17 3.12
C LEU A 41 5.79 -4.74 4.50
N LEU A 42 5.96 -3.88 5.50
CA LEU A 42 6.24 -4.27 6.88
C LEU A 42 5.11 -5.08 7.50
N ILE A 43 3.86 -4.91 7.06
CA ILE A 43 2.73 -5.71 7.52
C ILE A 43 2.54 -6.93 6.63
N GLY A 44 2.54 -6.74 5.31
CA GLY A 44 2.23 -7.74 4.31
C GLY A 44 3.23 -8.89 4.25
N ILE A 45 4.54 -8.60 4.34
CA ILE A 45 5.59 -9.62 4.33
C ILE A 45 5.48 -10.55 5.55
N PRO A 46 5.52 -10.07 6.80
CA PRO A 46 5.43 -10.96 7.94
C PRO A 46 4.06 -11.63 8.05
N ALA A 47 2.96 -10.95 7.70
CA ALA A 47 1.64 -11.57 7.70
C ALA A 47 1.53 -12.70 6.66
N GLY A 48 2.05 -12.50 5.45
CA GLY A 48 2.09 -13.53 4.40
C GLY A 48 2.98 -14.72 4.77
N LEU A 49 4.16 -14.47 5.35
CA LEU A 49 5.05 -15.52 5.84
C LEU A 49 4.40 -16.31 6.98
N TRP A 50 3.79 -15.62 7.94
CA TRP A 50 3.11 -16.26 9.06
C TRP A 50 1.90 -17.07 8.62
N TYR A 51 1.13 -16.55 7.67
CA TYR A 51 0.05 -17.29 7.01
C TYR A 51 0.55 -18.63 6.44
N HIS A 52 1.66 -18.64 5.71
CA HIS A 52 2.24 -19.88 5.18
C HIS A 52 2.67 -20.84 6.30
N VAL A 53 3.25 -20.34 7.39
CA VAL A 53 3.64 -21.16 8.54
C VAL A 53 2.42 -21.79 9.24
N VAL A 54 1.36 -21.01 9.48
CA VAL A 54 0.14 -21.52 10.12
C VAL A 54 -0.57 -22.51 9.21
N LEU A 55 -0.66 -22.23 7.90
CA LEU A 55 -1.22 -23.14 6.91
C LEU A 55 -0.43 -24.45 6.84
N TYR A 56 0.90 -24.38 6.83
CA TYR A 56 1.78 -25.56 6.87
C TYR A 56 1.54 -26.40 8.13
N ARG A 57 1.44 -25.78 9.31
CA ARG A 57 1.18 -26.49 10.57
C ARG A 57 -0.19 -27.18 10.56
N ALA A 58 -1.21 -26.54 10.01
CA ALA A 58 -2.55 -27.11 9.89
C ALA A 58 -2.55 -28.32 8.92
N LEU A 59 -1.97 -28.16 7.74
CA LEU A 59 -1.94 -29.23 6.72
C LEU A 59 -1.06 -30.42 7.13
N LYS A 60 0.10 -30.18 7.76
CA LYS A 60 1.02 -31.25 8.21
C LYS A 60 0.37 -32.18 9.24
N ARG A 61 -0.58 -31.67 10.03
CA ARG A 61 -1.33 -32.49 11.01
C ARG A 61 -2.33 -33.45 10.36
N ARG A 62 -2.76 -33.18 9.12
CA ARG A 62 -3.75 -33.99 8.40
C ARG A 62 -3.18 -34.87 7.31
N MET A 63 -2.17 -34.41 6.59
CA MET A 63 -1.69 -35.10 5.39
C MET A 63 -0.20 -34.85 5.12
N THR A 64 0.39 -35.73 4.32
CA THR A 64 1.68 -35.47 3.68
C THR A 64 1.52 -34.33 2.68
N LEU A 65 2.22 -33.21 2.90
CA LEU A 65 2.12 -32.04 2.04
C LEU A 65 2.73 -32.31 0.65
N PRO A 66 2.04 -31.96 -0.44
CA PRO A 66 2.61 -32.02 -1.76
C PRO A 66 3.72 -30.96 -1.93
N SER A 67 4.72 -31.22 -2.77
CA SER A 67 5.87 -30.32 -2.98
C SER A 67 5.48 -28.93 -3.55
N TRP A 68 4.29 -28.81 -4.15
CA TRP A 68 3.74 -27.55 -4.69
C TRP A 68 2.85 -26.76 -3.72
N TRP A 69 2.75 -27.18 -2.45
CA TRP A 69 1.80 -26.58 -1.49
C TRP A 69 1.93 -25.05 -1.34
N TRP A 70 3.16 -24.55 -1.38
CA TRP A 70 3.51 -23.13 -1.25
C TRP A 70 3.14 -22.28 -2.48
N ARG A 71 3.02 -22.90 -3.67
CA ARG A 71 2.64 -22.19 -4.91
C ARG A 71 1.14 -21.98 -5.04
N ARG A 72 0.33 -22.87 -4.46
CA ARG A 72 -1.14 -22.82 -4.53
C ARG A 72 -1.79 -22.96 -3.15
N PRO A 73 -1.54 -22.02 -2.23
CA PRO A 73 -2.04 -22.13 -0.86
C PRO A 73 -3.57 -21.98 -0.77
N VAL A 74 -4.20 -21.25 -1.70
CA VAL A 74 -5.65 -21.03 -1.71
C VAL A 74 -6.43 -22.30 -2.06
N GLU A 75 -5.94 -23.11 -3.00
CA GLU A 75 -6.55 -24.41 -3.34
C GLU A 75 -6.52 -25.40 -2.17
N LEU A 76 -5.64 -25.17 -1.19
CA LEU A 76 -5.53 -26.00 0.00
C LEU A 76 -6.51 -25.59 1.11
N HIS A 77 -7.14 -24.42 1.01
CA HIS A 77 -8.16 -23.99 1.98
C HIS A 77 -9.38 -24.92 2.01
N ASP A 78 -9.77 -25.48 0.85
CA ASP A 78 -10.87 -26.44 0.75
C ASP A 78 -10.59 -27.75 1.50
N ARG A 79 -9.33 -28.00 1.85
CA ARG A 79 -8.89 -29.17 2.62
C ARG A 79 -8.82 -28.89 4.13
N LEU A 80 -8.94 -27.64 4.56
CA LEU A 80 -8.99 -27.28 5.98
C LEU A 80 -10.43 -27.35 6.49
N THR A 81 -10.60 -27.83 7.72
CA THR A 81 -11.90 -27.70 8.39
C THR A 81 -12.14 -26.24 8.80
N PRO A 82 -13.41 -25.81 8.96
CA PRO A 82 -13.74 -24.44 9.36
C PRO A 82 -13.07 -23.99 10.68
N ILE A 83 -12.83 -24.94 11.59
CA ILE A 83 -12.17 -24.73 12.89
C ILE A 83 -10.67 -24.44 12.70
N GLU A 84 -10.03 -25.10 11.74
CA GLU A 84 -8.61 -24.91 11.42
C GLU A 84 -8.38 -23.65 10.57
N PHE A 85 -9.40 -23.19 9.84
CA PHE A 85 -9.33 -21.98 9.03
C PHE A 85 -9.48 -20.69 9.86
N GLN A 86 -10.16 -20.74 11.02
CA GLN A 86 -10.31 -19.62 11.94
C GLN A 86 -8.99 -18.89 12.28
N PRO A 87 -7.91 -19.58 12.69
CA PRO A 87 -6.63 -18.94 12.96
C PRO A 87 -5.87 -18.51 11.69
N VAL A 88 -6.15 -19.08 10.51
CA VAL A 88 -5.47 -18.75 9.24
C VAL A 88 -6.04 -17.48 8.62
N ARG A 89 -7.38 -17.32 8.68
CA ARG A 89 -8.14 -16.23 8.06
C ARG A 89 -7.64 -14.82 8.41
N PRO A 90 -7.37 -14.44 9.67
CA PRO A 90 -6.93 -13.08 9.99
C PRO A 90 -5.55 -12.76 9.40
N TRP A 91 -4.63 -13.73 9.34
CA TRP A 91 -3.31 -13.52 8.74
C TRP A 91 -3.37 -13.40 7.22
N PHE A 92 -4.26 -14.17 6.58
CA PHE A 92 -4.53 -14.02 5.16
C PHE A 92 -5.08 -12.63 4.83
N VAL A 93 -6.06 -12.15 5.60
CA VAL A 93 -6.64 -10.81 5.43
C VAL A 93 -5.59 -9.72 5.72
N ALA A 94 -4.79 -9.86 6.77
CA ALA A 94 -3.71 -8.92 7.08
C ALA A 94 -2.68 -8.84 5.95
N GLY A 95 -2.30 -9.98 5.37
CA GLY A 95 -1.42 -10.02 4.20
C GLY A 95 -2.02 -9.34 2.97
N ALA A 96 -3.31 -9.58 2.69
CA ALA A 96 -4.03 -8.94 1.60
C ALA A 96 -4.14 -7.42 1.78
N VAL A 97 -4.44 -6.96 3.00
CA VAL A 97 -4.47 -5.53 3.34
C VAL A 97 -3.09 -4.90 3.15
N GLY A 98 -2.02 -5.55 3.62
CA GLY A 98 -0.64 -5.10 3.40
C GLY A 98 -0.31 -4.96 1.91
N PHE A 99 -0.72 -5.93 1.09
CA PHE A 99 -0.54 -5.86 -0.36
C PHE A 99 -1.29 -4.69 -1.01
N VAL A 100 -2.55 -4.47 -0.63
CA VAL A 100 -3.34 -3.33 -1.13
C VAL A 100 -2.68 -2.00 -0.73
N LEU A 101 -2.19 -1.88 0.51
CA LEU A 101 -1.45 -0.69 0.95
C LEU A 101 -0.18 -0.48 0.11
N CYS A 102 0.57 -1.54 -0.21
CA CYS A 102 1.70 -1.44 -1.13
C CYS A 102 1.30 -0.92 -2.51
N CYS A 103 0.22 -1.44 -3.09
CA CYS A 103 -0.26 -0.99 -4.40
C CYS A 103 -0.68 0.48 -4.37
N VAL A 104 -1.45 0.89 -3.36
CA VAL A 104 -1.90 2.28 -3.20
C VAL A 104 -0.72 3.22 -2.98
N GLY A 105 0.19 2.88 -2.07
CA GLY A 105 1.39 3.67 -1.79
C GLY A 105 2.32 3.76 -3.01
N GLY A 106 2.52 2.67 -3.73
CA GLY A 106 3.32 2.63 -4.95
C GLY A 106 2.72 3.47 -6.08
N ILE A 107 1.41 3.37 -6.31
CA ILE A 107 0.70 4.18 -7.30
C ILE A 107 0.78 5.66 -6.91
N ALA A 108 0.58 6.00 -5.63
CA ALA A 108 0.69 7.38 -5.15
C ALA A 108 2.11 7.95 -5.33
N ALA A 109 3.14 7.16 -5.05
CA ALA A 109 4.53 7.57 -5.26
C ALA A 109 4.88 7.75 -6.75
N ILE A 110 4.46 6.82 -7.61
CA ILE A 110 4.63 6.93 -9.07
C ILE A 110 3.88 8.14 -9.63
N ALA A 111 2.64 8.37 -9.18
CA ALA A 111 1.85 9.53 -9.57
C ALA A 111 2.54 10.83 -9.13
N GLY A 112 3.06 10.90 -7.90
CA GLY A 112 3.82 12.05 -7.40
C GLY A 112 5.09 12.31 -8.23
N LEU A 113 5.85 11.26 -8.57
CA LEU A 113 7.02 11.37 -9.44
C LEU A 113 6.65 11.86 -10.85
N SER A 114 5.58 11.30 -11.44
CA SER A 114 5.14 11.70 -12.78
C SER A 114 4.68 13.16 -12.83
N ILE A 115 3.92 13.63 -11.84
CA ILE A 115 3.45 15.02 -11.76
C ILE A 115 4.61 15.99 -11.47
N GLY A 116 5.60 15.55 -10.68
CA GLY A 116 6.84 16.29 -10.45
C GLY A 116 7.65 16.52 -11.72
N GLN A 117 7.66 15.56 -12.66
CA GLN A 117 8.36 15.70 -13.95
C GLN A 117 7.71 16.72 -14.91
N PHE A 118 6.41 16.98 -14.78
CA PHE A 118 5.67 17.96 -15.60
C PHE A 118 5.49 19.33 -14.91
N SER A 119 6.12 19.52 -13.76
CA SER A 119 6.14 20.80 -13.06
C SER A 119 7.47 21.50 -13.38
N PRO A 120 7.47 22.56 -14.21
CA PRO A 120 8.68 23.31 -14.55
C PRO A 120 9.26 24.03 -13.33
#